data_AF-A0AAV5F4X7-F1
#
_entry.id   AF-A0AAV5F4X7-F1
#
_cell.length_a   1.000
_cell.length_b   1.000
_cell.length_c   1.000
_cell.angle_alpha   90.00
_cell.angle_beta   90.00
_cell.angle_gamma   90.00
#
_symmetry.space_group_name_H-M   'P 1'
#
loop_
_entity.id
_entity.type
_entity.pdbx_description
1 polymer ?
#
loop_
_entity_poly.entity_id
_entity_poly.type
_entity_poly.pdbx_seq_one_letter_code
_entity_poly.pdbx_strand_id
1 'polypeptide(L)'
;MHSPGAGAADKTEAPYGSWESPITAAAVSAAGRTVEGLAVAGDGRLVWVEKRPEEGGASVLVREATDPGGKAVDVTPREFAVRTLAQEYGGGSGAFAVQGDTVVFSNYDDQRLYRQTIGDRSPFPLTPEYSGPVVRYADGVFDPHFPRYVTVMEDHRNKSLNHVTTITAVTISDQDTNEPTVLVSGNDFYAFPRIDPSQKRMAWIEWSNPDMPWDKSQLWVGELQKRICIAGGDPTLVESPTEPKWSSKGELFFITDRQSGFWNIYKWDERSNVVIQLYALDAEFSKPIQNGRSYVGVLDHDLGTFSTLDIPFSSVTNIVTGDGCFYIEGASATLPVSIAKVNLDEKGTVATNFSIVWSSSEDVTKYKSYFSLPEFIEFPTAIPGQHACAIFYAPYNPSFQGSSDEKPPLLVRTHGGPTDEERGVLDLNVQYWTSRGFDDSQVVPSDQTKQIYKAMKDRGLPVALVEYEGEPHGFRKADNIKFTLEQQMVFFARTVGQFKVADEITPIKIENFD
;
A
#
# COMPACT_ATOMS: atom_id res chain seq x y z
N MET A 1 -35.61 25.75 33.21
CA MET A 1 -35.00 26.64 32.21
C MET A 1 -33.73 25.96 31.74
N HIS A 2 -33.71 25.44 30.52
CA HIS A 2 -32.47 25.07 29.85
C HIS A 2 -32.17 26.14 28.81
N SER A 3 -30.91 26.60 28.76
CA SER A 3 -30.47 27.53 27.72
C SER A 3 -30.54 26.84 26.35
N PRO A 4 -31.02 27.51 25.29
CA PRO A 4 -30.88 26.97 23.94
C PRO A 4 -29.39 26.90 23.59
N GLY A 5 -28.95 25.72 23.15
CA GLY A 5 -27.61 25.54 22.58
C GLY A 5 -27.43 26.37 21.31
N ALA A 6 -26.18 26.60 20.93
CA ALA A 6 -25.82 27.43 19.78
C ALA A 6 -26.62 27.05 18.52
N GLY A 7 -27.18 28.07 17.86
CA GLY A 7 -27.96 27.86 16.63
C GLY A 7 -27.10 27.22 15.54
N ALA A 8 -27.65 26.23 14.85
CA ALA A 8 -27.16 25.89 13.53
C ALA A 8 -27.30 27.15 12.66
N ALA A 9 -26.23 27.54 11.97
CA ALA A 9 -26.33 28.57 10.95
C ALA A 9 -27.22 28.04 9.83
N ASP A 10 -28.18 28.84 9.37
CA ASP A 10 -28.99 28.48 8.21
C ASP A 10 -28.07 28.29 7.00
N LYS A 11 -28.11 27.09 6.42
CA LYS A 11 -27.30 26.76 5.24
C LYS A 11 -27.84 27.48 4.02
N THR A 12 -26.93 27.90 3.13
CA THR A 12 -27.30 28.50 1.86
C THR A 12 -27.70 27.42 0.86
N GLU A 13 -28.87 27.54 0.26
CA GLU A 13 -29.30 26.65 -0.83
C GLU A 13 -28.54 27.02 -2.12
N ALA A 14 -27.88 26.03 -2.71
CA ALA A 14 -27.17 26.16 -3.98
C ALA A 14 -27.16 24.81 -4.74
N PRO A 15 -27.17 24.81 -6.09
CA PRO A 15 -27.11 23.59 -6.89
C PRO A 15 -25.96 22.67 -6.50
N TYR A 16 -26.17 21.36 -6.59
CA TYR A 16 -25.13 20.40 -6.28
C TYR A 16 -23.96 20.51 -7.27
N GLY A 17 -22.73 20.50 -6.74
CA GLY A 17 -21.50 20.71 -7.51
C GLY A 17 -21.01 22.16 -7.55
N SER A 18 -21.84 23.15 -7.18
CA SER A 18 -21.47 24.57 -7.19
C SER A 18 -21.15 25.17 -5.82
N TRP A 19 -21.02 24.36 -4.76
CA TRP A 19 -20.77 24.87 -3.41
C TRP A 19 -19.32 25.33 -3.23
N GLU A 20 -19.10 26.46 -2.55
CA GLU A 20 -17.74 26.91 -2.23
C GLU A 20 -17.11 26.00 -1.14
N SER A 21 -15.84 25.61 -1.36
CA SER A 21 -15.09 24.74 -0.45
C SER A 21 -13.63 25.19 -0.34
N PRO A 22 -13.04 25.23 0.88
CA PRO A 22 -11.64 25.57 1.08
C PRO A 22 -10.67 24.44 0.71
N ILE A 23 -11.19 23.24 0.40
CA ILE A 23 -10.38 22.12 -0.12
C ILE A 23 -10.16 22.38 -1.61
N THR A 24 -8.96 22.84 -1.98
CA THR A 24 -8.59 23.13 -3.38
C THR A 24 -7.84 21.95 -4.00
N ALA A 25 -7.77 21.87 -5.34
CA ALA A 25 -6.97 20.85 -6.02
C ALA A 25 -5.48 20.90 -5.62
N ALA A 26 -4.97 22.09 -5.28
CA ALA A 26 -3.63 22.25 -4.72
C ALA A 26 -3.49 21.65 -3.30
N ALA A 27 -4.54 21.73 -2.47
CA ALA A 27 -4.55 21.10 -1.14
C ALA A 27 -4.61 19.56 -1.24
N VAL A 28 -5.38 19.02 -2.20
CA VAL A 28 -5.39 17.57 -2.50
C VAL A 28 -3.99 17.10 -2.93
N SER A 29 -3.39 17.81 -3.89
CA SER A 29 -2.05 17.51 -4.41
C SER A 29 -0.97 17.58 -3.32
N ALA A 30 -1.02 18.60 -2.46
CA ALA A 30 -0.10 18.74 -1.32
C ALA A 30 -0.27 17.68 -0.21
N ALA A 31 -1.42 17.01 -0.15
CA ALA A 31 -1.66 15.88 0.76
C ALA A 31 -1.30 14.51 0.15
N GLY A 32 -0.75 14.48 -1.07
CA GLY A 32 -0.43 13.24 -1.80
C GLY A 32 0.80 12.47 -1.30
N ARG A 33 1.43 12.89 -0.19
CA ARG A 33 2.53 12.13 0.41
C ARG A 33 2.04 10.76 0.85
N THR A 34 2.82 9.72 0.58
CA THR A 34 2.52 8.34 0.99
C THR A 34 3.77 7.69 1.56
N VAL A 35 3.61 6.58 2.26
CA VAL A 35 4.72 5.82 2.84
C VAL A 35 4.70 4.39 2.34
N GLU A 36 5.87 3.77 2.29
CA GLU A 36 6.02 2.35 1.98
C GLU A 36 7.13 1.72 2.81
N GLY A 37 6.85 0.53 3.37
CA GLY A 37 7.82 -0.27 4.13
C GLY A 37 8.18 0.36 5.48
N LEU A 38 8.18 -0.46 6.53
CA LEU A 38 8.57 -0.05 7.87
C LEU A 38 9.69 -0.95 8.38
N ALA A 39 10.74 -0.35 8.94
CA ALA A 39 11.83 -1.06 9.61
C ALA A 39 12.26 -0.30 10.88
N VAL A 40 12.91 -1.00 11.80
CA VAL A 40 13.48 -0.39 13.03
C VAL A 40 15.00 -0.44 12.93
N ALA A 41 15.65 0.72 13.11
CA ALA A 41 17.11 0.86 13.11
C ALA A 41 17.74 0.35 14.42
N GLY A 42 19.07 0.26 14.44
CA GLY A 42 19.85 -0.22 15.59
C GLY A 42 19.67 0.61 16.87
N ASP A 43 19.25 1.87 16.75
CA ASP A 43 18.92 2.76 17.86
C ASP A 43 17.44 2.73 18.26
N GLY A 44 16.66 1.77 17.75
CA GLY A 44 15.25 1.55 18.11
C GLY A 44 14.26 2.52 17.44
N ARG A 45 14.73 3.38 16.52
CA ARG A 45 13.88 4.33 15.79
C ARG A 45 13.35 3.78 14.48
N LEU A 46 12.18 4.27 14.09
CA LEU A 46 11.54 3.89 12.83
C LEU A 46 12.27 4.45 11.60
N VAL A 47 12.37 3.64 10.56
CA VAL A 47 12.83 3.99 9.21
C VAL A 47 11.75 3.55 8.20
N TRP A 48 11.44 4.40 7.22
CA TRP A 48 10.44 4.14 6.17
C TRP A 48 10.79 4.85 4.87
N VAL A 49 10.17 4.47 3.75
CA VAL A 49 10.25 5.26 2.50
C VAL A 49 9.10 6.25 2.46
N GLU A 50 9.41 7.53 2.29
CA GLU A 50 8.43 8.60 2.05
C GLU A 50 8.39 8.94 0.56
N LYS A 51 7.21 8.87 -0.04
CA LYS A 51 6.95 9.37 -1.40
C LYS A 51 6.52 10.82 -1.35
N ARG A 52 7.20 11.66 -2.15
CA ARG A 52 7.04 13.13 -2.17
C ARG A 52 6.62 13.62 -3.57
N PRO A 53 5.32 13.78 -3.84
CA PRO A 53 4.83 14.29 -5.13
C PRO A 53 5.36 15.68 -5.52
N GLU A 54 5.63 16.51 -4.51
CA GLU A 54 6.20 17.85 -4.63
C GLU A 54 7.71 17.86 -4.94
N GLU A 55 8.41 16.75 -4.66
CA GLU A 55 9.79 16.50 -5.06
C GLU A 55 9.85 15.65 -6.34
N GLY A 56 8.85 15.79 -7.23
CA GLY A 56 8.78 15.09 -8.52
C GLY A 56 8.39 13.61 -8.43
N GLY A 57 7.86 13.16 -7.29
CA GLY A 57 7.57 11.76 -7.02
C GLY A 57 8.76 10.97 -6.46
N ALA A 58 9.74 11.66 -5.86
CA ALA A 58 10.88 11.03 -5.20
C ALA A 58 10.41 10.04 -4.11
N SER A 59 11.15 8.93 -3.97
CA SER A 59 10.93 7.92 -2.93
C SER A 59 12.17 7.92 -2.02
N VAL A 60 12.08 8.57 -0.87
CA VAL A 60 13.23 8.90 -0.02
C VAL A 60 13.18 8.05 1.24
N LEU A 61 14.26 7.34 1.56
CA LEU A 61 14.36 6.65 2.85
C LEU A 61 14.58 7.68 3.95
N VAL A 62 13.80 7.60 5.00
CA VAL A 62 13.68 8.63 6.02
C VAL A 62 13.60 7.99 7.41
N ARG A 63 14.11 8.66 8.45
CA ARG A 63 14.15 8.14 9.83
C ARG A 63 13.45 9.07 10.81
N GLU A 64 12.82 8.48 11.82
CA GLU A 64 12.20 9.16 12.98
C GLU A 64 13.20 10.13 13.66
N ALA A 65 12.67 11.28 14.08
CA ALA A 65 13.47 12.33 14.71
C ALA A 65 14.14 11.88 16.02
N THR A 66 15.19 12.58 16.44
CA THR A 66 15.77 12.42 17.79
C THR A 66 14.88 13.01 18.87
N ASP A 67 14.27 14.16 18.57
CA ASP A 67 13.50 14.96 19.52
C ASP A 67 12.00 14.73 19.34
N PRO A 68 11.21 14.60 20.41
CA PRO A 68 9.75 14.45 20.31
C PRO A 68 9.11 15.62 19.54
N GLY A 69 8.38 15.29 18.47
CA GLY A 69 7.78 16.29 17.56
C GLY A 69 8.77 16.94 16.59
N GLY A 70 10.02 16.47 16.52
CA GLY A 70 10.96 16.83 15.46
C GLY A 70 10.56 16.24 14.12
N LYS A 71 11.07 16.83 13.03
CA LYS A 71 10.83 16.31 11.67
C LYS A 71 11.70 15.08 11.38
N ALA A 72 11.15 14.15 10.62
CA ALA A 72 11.90 13.02 10.08
C ALA A 72 13.12 13.50 9.27
N VAL A 73 14.18 12.69 9.26
CA VAL A 73 15.47 13.03 8.64
C VAL A 73 15.75 12.10 7.47
N ASP A 74 16.02 12.68 6.30
CA ASP A 74 16.43 11.95 5.09
C ASP A 74 17.69 11.12 5.37
N VAL A 75 17.59 9.82 5.13
CA VAL A 75 18.68 8.85 5.21
C VAL A 75 19.40 8.78 3.87
N THR A 76 18.67 8.54 2.77
CA THR A 76 19.28 8.48 1.43
C THR A 76 19.59 9.86 0.86
N PRO A 77 20.71 10.03 0.11
CA PRO A 77 20.97 11.26 -0.64
C PRO A 77 19.91 11.52 -1.72
N ARG A 78 19.87 12.75 -2.25
CA ARG A 78 18.81 13.22 -3.18
C ARG A 78 18.95 12.64 -4.59
N GLU A 79 20.13 12.16 -4.94
CA GLU A 79 20.46 11.48 -6.17
C GLU A 79 20.08 9.98 -6.16
N PHE A 80 19.50 9.48 -5.07
CA PHE A 80 18.95 8.13 -4.97
C PHE A 80 17.45 8.16 -4.72
N ALA A 81 16.72 7.22 -5.33
CA ALA A 81 15.32 6.97 -5.02
C ALA A 81 15.14 5.49 -4.65
N VAL A 82 14.64 5.22 -3.45
CA VAL A 82 14.43 3.87 -2.93
C VAL A 82 13.14 3.29 -3.52
N ARG A 83 13.30 2.60 -4.65
CA ARG A 83 12.20 1.95 -5.37
C ARG A 83 12.74 0.92 -6.35
N THR A 84 12.17 -0.28 -6.33
CA THR A 84 12.43 -1.33 -7.32
C THR A 84 11.41 -1.29 -8.47
N LEU A 85 11.72 -1.90 -9.60
CA LEU A 85 10.81 -2.22 -10.71
C LEU A 85 10.52 -3.72 -10.80
N ALA A 86 11.05 -4.54 -9.87
CA ALA A 86 10.72 -5.95 -9.82
C ALA A 86 9.20 -6.15 -9.68
N GLN A 87 8.68 -7.10 -10.46
CA GLN A 87 7.27 -7.45 -10.64
C GLN A 87 6.39 -6.28 -11.11
N GLU A 88 6.99 -5.17 -11.59
CA GLU A 88 6.36 -3.92 -12.07
C GLU A 88 5.46 -3.16 -11.04
N TYR A 89 5.01 -3.79 -9.96
CA TYR A 89 4.24 -3.16 -8.87
C TYR A 89 5.08 -2.18 -8.02
N GLY A 90 6.40 -2.20 -8.19
CA GLY A 90 7.30 -1.21 -7.61
C GLY A 90 7.47 -1.33 -6.11
N GLY A 91 7.49 -2.56 -5.61
CA GLY A 91 7.22 -2.92 -4.21
C GLY A 91 8.06 -2.19 -3.17
N GLY A 92 7.51 -1.14 -2.56
CA GLY A 92 8.24 -0.31 -1.60
C GLY A 92 8.61 -1.01 -0.30
N SER A 93 7.79 -1.94 0.20
CA SER A 93 8.17 -2.82 1.33
C SER A 93 9.27 -3.82 0.97
N GLY A 94 9.46 -4.12 -0.33
CA GLY A 94 10.56 -4.94 -0.84
C GLY A 94 11.76 -4.13 -1.35
N ALA A 95 11.69 -2.79 -1.35
CA ALA A 95 12.72 -1.93 -1.91
C ALA A 95 13.90 -1.67 -0.97
N PHE A 96 13.77 -1.99 0.33
CA PHE A 96 14.85 -1.88 1.30
C PHE A 96 14.72 -2.87 2.46
N ALA A 97 15.83 -3.08 3.18
CA ALA A 97 15.87 -3.74 4.47
C ALA A 97 16.90 -3.05 5.39
N VAL A 98 16.75 -3.25 6.70
CA VAL A 98 17.64 -2.66 7.73
C VAL A 98 18.15 -3.75 8.67
N GLN A 99 19.44 -3.70 9.00
CA GLN A 99 20.07 -4.51 10.06
C GLN A 99 21.00 -3.61 10.88
N GLY A 100 20.61 -3.33 12.12
CA GLY A 100 21.29 -2.32 12.94
C GLY A 100 21.23 -0.96 12.24
N ASP A 101 22.39 -0.33 12.03
CA ASP A 101 22.50 0.92 11.28
C ASP A 101 22.88 0.73 9.80
N THR A 102 22.89 -0.52 9.28
CA THR A 102 23.11 -0.77 7.85
C THR A 102 21.78 -0.94 7.13
N VAL A 103 21.61 -0.18 6.05
CA VAL A 103 20.53 -0.31 5.07
C VAL A 103 21.07 -1.01 3.83
N VAL A 104 20.27 -1.89 3.23
CA VAL A 104 20.41 -2.28 1.82
C VAL A 104 19.13 -1.87 1.10
N PHE A 105 19.25 -1.22 -0.07
CA PHE A 105 18.11 -0.72 -0.83
C PHE A 105 18.29 -0.84 -2.35
N SER A 106 17.19 -0.97 -3.09
CA SER A 106 17.16 -0.92 -4.56
C SER A 106 16.99 0.52 -5.02
N ASN A 107 17.95 1.01 -5.83
CA ASN A 107 17.88 2.34 -6.42
C ASN A 107 17.03 2.35 -7.70
N TYR A 108 16.17 3.35 -7.86
CA TYR A 108 15.21 3.43 -8.96
C TYR A 108 15.87 3.54 -10.34
N ASP A 109 16.88 4.41 -10.47
CA ASP A 109 17.40 4.84 -11.78
C ASP A 109 18.20 3.74 -12.50
N ASP A 110 18.93 2.90 -11.76
CA ASP A 110 19.77 1.84 -12.30
C ASP A 110 19.37 0.41 -11.85
N GLN A 111 18.39 0.30 -10.95
CA GLN A 111 17.88 -0.97 -10.38
C GLN A 111 18.91 -1.80 -9.61
N ARG A 112 20.05 -1.21 -9.24
CA ARG A 112 21.10 -1.87 -8.44
C ARG A 112 20.77 -1.86 -6.96
N LEU A 113 21.32 -2.83 -6.22
CA LEU A 113 21.34 -2.78 -4.76
C LEU A 113 22.49 -1.91 -4.27
N TYR A 114 22.18 -1.05 -3.31
CA TYR A 114 23.11 -0.18 -2.61
C TYR A 114 23.09 -0.47 -1.11
N ARG A 115 24.28 -0.48 -0.50
CA ARG A 115 24.48 -0.47 0.95
C ARG A 115 24.69 0.98 1.41
N GLN A 116 24.12 1.34 2.56
CA GLN A 116 24.41 2.61 3.23
C GLN A 116 24.42 2.42 4.76
N THR A 117 25.28 3.15 5.47
CA THR A 117 25.19 3.27 6.94
C THR A 117 24.31 4.48 7.28
N ILE A 118 23.32 4.32 8.17
CA ILE A 118 22.40 5.40 8.56
C ILE A 118 23.20 6.56 9.18
N GLY A 119 23.11 7.74 8.56
CA GLY A 119 23.86 8.95 8.96
C GLY A 119 25.09 9.24 8.09
N ASP A 120 25.60 8.26 7.35
CA ASP A 120 26.46 8.50 6.19
C ASP A 120 25.61 9.01 5.01
N ARG A 121 26.24 9.64 4.02
CA ARG A 121 25.64 10.09 2.75
C ARG A 121 26.29 9.45 1.53
N SER A 122 26.98 8.32 1.72
CA SER A 122 27.80 7.66 0.70
C SER A 122 27.31 6.24 0.38
N PRO A 123 26.18 6.04 -0.33
CA PRO A 123 25.75 4.70 -0.73
C PRO A 123 26.78 3.99 -1.61
N PHE A 124 27.11 2.75 -1.26
CA PHE A 124 28.03 1.89 -2.02
C PHE A 124 27.26 0.80 -2.77
N PRO A 125 27.44 0.60 -4.08
CA PRO A 125 26.72 -0.44 -4.81
C PRO A 125 27.22 -1.83 -4.40
N LEU A 126 26.29 -2.75 -4.13
CA LEU A 126 26.59 -4.16 -3.86
C LEU A 126 26.59 -5.01 -5.14
N THR A 127 25.76 -4.64 -6.12
CA THR A 127 25.60 -5.38 -7.38
C THR A 127 26.33 -4.72 -8.54
N PRO A 128 26.75 -5.47 -9.57
CA PRO A 128 27.42 -4.93 -10.75
C PRO A 128 26.61 -3.83 -11.46
N GLU A 129 27.29 -3.01 -12.24
CA GLU A 129 26.64 -2.13 -13.21
C GLU A 129 26.33 -2.94 -14.48
N TYR A 130 25.09 -2.85 -14.96
CA TYR A 130 24.65 -3.45 -16.22
C TYR A 130 24.35 -2.36 -17.25
N SER A 131 24.18 -2.74 -18.52
CA SER A 131 23.87 -1.80 -19.61
C SER A 131 22.40 -1.32 -19.58
N GLY A 132 21.99 -0.69 -18.47
CA GLY A 132 20.63 -0.27 -18.15
C GLY A 132 20.01 -1.04 -16.98
N PRO A 133 18.77 -0.69 -16.57
CA PRO A 133 18.04 -1.28 -15.43
C PRO A 133 17.46 -2.68 -15.75
N VAL A 134 18.31 -3.57 -16.25
CA VAL A 134 17.97 -4.90 -16.78
C VAL A 134 18.15 -6.04 -15.77
N VAL A 135 18.62 -5.75 -14.56
CA VAL A 135 18.57 -6.68 -13.43
C VAL A 135 17.96 -5.92 -12.27
N ARG A 136 16.97 -6.51 -11.60
CA ARG A 136 16.14 -5.84 -10.59
C ARG A 136 16.07 -6.69 -9.34
N TYR A 137 16.02 -6.05 -8.17
CA TYR A 137 16.07 -6.72 -6.88
C TYR A 137 14.94 -6.26 -5.96
N ALA A 138 14.36 -7.19 -5.20
CA ALA A 138 13.28 -6.91 -4.24
C ALA A 138 13.18 -7.95 -3.13
N ASP A 139 12.47 -7.56 -2.06
CA ASP A 139 12.06 -8.42 -0.94
C ASP A 139 13.24 -9.18 -0.31
N GLY A 140 14.31 -8.43 -0.03
CA GLY A 140 15.54 -8.99 0.50
C GLY A 140 15.62 -9.01 2.02
N VAL A 141 16.53 -9.84 2.52
CA VAL A 141 16.77 -10.10 3.94
C VAL A 141 18.27 -10.29 4.21
N PHE A 142 18.74 -9.78 5.33
CA PHE A 142 20.11 -10.04 5.79
C PHE A 142 20.23 -11.47 6.30
N ASP A 143 21.31 -12.17 5.93
CA ASP A 143 21.56 -13.53 6.43
C ASP A 143 22.24 -13.47 7.82
N PRO A 144 21.65 -14.04 8.88
CA PRO A 144 22.25 -14.05 10.21
C PRO A 144 23.45 -15.01 10.33
N HIS A 145 23.66 -15.91 9.36
CA HIS A 145 24.71 -16.95 9.39
C HIS A 145 25.92 -16.64 8.50
N PHE A 146 25.81 -15.67 7.58
CA PHE A 146 26.80 -15.37 6.55
C PHE A 146 26.79 -13.87 6.19
N PRO A 147 27.93 -13.25 5.79
CA PRO A 147 28.01 -11.83 5.43
C PRO A 147 27.43 -11.55 4.04
N ARG A 148 26.12 -11.80 3.87
CA ARG A 148 25.40 -11.69 2.61
C ARG A 148 23.97 -11.19 2.81
N TYR A 149 23.45 -10.61 1.73
CA TYR A 149 22.05 -10.24 1.57
C TYR A 149 21.39 -11.26 0.65
N VAL A 150 20.23 -11.79 1.00
CA VAL A 150 19.46 -12.71 0.16
C VAL A 150 18.24 -11.97 -0.37
N THR A 151 17.97 -12.05 -1.68
CA THR A 151 16.97 -11.22 -2.35
C THR A 151 16.30 -11.98 -3.49
N VAL A 152 15.08 -11.59 -3.86
CA VAL A 152 14.55 -11.92 -5.18
C VAL A 152 15.30 -11.09 -6.22
N MET A 153 15.64 -11.69 -7.35
CA MET A 153 16.29 -11.08 -8.50
C MET A 153 15.54 -11.44 -9.79
N GLU A 154 15.19 -10.44 -10.58
CA GLU A 154 14.75 -10.62 -11.97
C GLU A 154 15.88 -10.28 -12.93
N ASP A 155 16.17 -11.18 -13.86
CA ASP A 155 17.15 -10.98 -14.92
C ASP A 155 16.46 -10.80 -16.29
N HIS A 156 16.50 -9.56 -16.79
CA HIS A 156 15.98 -9.13 -18.09
C HIS A 156 17.11 -8.93 -19.13
N ARG A 157 18.34 -9.36 -18.84
CA ARG A 157 19.48 -9.23 -19.79
C ARG A 157 19.27 -10.05 -21.06
N ASN A 158 18.58 -11.18 -20.94
CA ASN A 158 18.13 -11.97 -22.08
C ASN A 158 16.73 -11.49 -22.52
N LYS A 159 16.56 -11.21 -23.82
CA LYS A 159 15.28 -10.76 -24.40
C LYS A 159 14.31 -11.92 -24.64
N SER A 160 13.97 -12.67 -23.60
CA SER A 160 12.87 -13.64 -23.57
C SER A 160 11.56 -12.98 -23.13
N LEU A 161 10.41 -13.57 -23.51
CA LEU A 161 9.09 -13.11 -23.08
C LEU A 161 8.90 -13.27 -21.56
N ASN A 162 9.51 -14.30 -20.98
CA ASN A 162 9.59 -14.50 -19.55
C ASN A 162 11.01 -14.11 -19.11
N HIS A 163 11.12 -13.16 -18.18
CA HIS A 163 12.38 -12.87 -17.50
C HIS A 163 12.71 -14.00 -16.51
N VAL A 164 13.98 -14.14 -16.12
CA VAL A 164 14.39 -15.20 -15.19
C VAL A 164 14.33 -14.66 -13.76
N THR A 165 13.33 -15.09 -12.99
CA THR A 165 13.24 -14.80 -11.56
C THR A 165 14.01 -15.85 -10.76
N THR A 166 14.76 -15.42 -9.75
CA THR A 166 15.51 -16.30 -8.84
C THR A 166 15.58 -15.72 -7.44
N ILE A 167 15.90 -16.55 -6.44
CA ILE A 167 16.40 -16.07 -5.16
C ILE A 167 17.93 -16.14 -5.20
N THR A 168 18.61 -15.05 -4.90
CA THR A 168 20.08 -14.93 -4.99
C THR A 168 20.70 -14.42 -3.71
N ALA A 169 21.99 -14.72 -3.53
CA ALA A 169 22.86 -14.18 -2.50
C ALA A 169 23.80 -13.11 -3.10
N VAL A 170 23.80 -11.93 -2.49
CA VAL A 170 24.69 -10.81 -2.78
C VAL A 170 25.65 -10.64 -1.61
N THR A 171 26.96 -10.66 -1.85
CA THR A 171 27.97 -10.44 -0.80
C THR A 171 27.88 -9.00 -0.28
N ILE A 172 27.86 -8.82 1.04
CA ILE A 172 27.91 -7.48 1.64
C ILE A 172 29.39 -7.08 1.73
N SER A 173 29.79 -6.06 0.95
CA SER A 173 31.18 -5.59 0.82
C SER A 173 31.21 -4.08 0.54
N ASP A 174 32.30 -3.43 0.93
CA ASP A 174 32.58 -2.00 0.71
C ASP A 174 33.74 -1.79 -0.30
N GLN A 175 34.10 -2.82 -1.08
CA GLN A 175 35.23 -2.78 -2.03
C GLN A 175 34.88 -3.22 -3.45
N ASP A 176 34.25 -4.40 -3.59
CA ASP A 176 34.02 -5.05 -4.88
C ASP A 176 32.55 -5.42 -5.09
N THR A 177 32.02 -5.12 -6.28
CA THR A 177 30.75 -5.66 -6.75
C THR A 177 30.98 -7.01 -7.42
N ASN A 178 30.17 -8.02 -7.08
CA ASN A 178 30.26 -9.37 -7.65
C ASN A 178 28.89 -9.79 -8.17
N GLU A 179 28.85 -10.64 -9.21
CA GLU A 179 27.59 -11.20 -9.68
C GLU A 179 26.90 -12.03 -8.57
N PRO A 180 25.58 -11.85 -8.36
CA PRO A 180 24.85 -12.61 -7.33
C PRO A 180 24.93 -14.12 -7.53
N THR A 181 25.07 -14.87 -6.43
CA THR A 181 25.04 -16.33 -6.46
C THR A 181 23.60 -16.83 -6.37
N VAL A 182 23.11 -17.53 -7.39
CA VAL A 182 21.77 -18.12 -7.39
C VAL A 182 21.62 -19.18 -6.29
N LEU A 183 20.59 -19.04 -5.46
CA LEU A 183 20.23 -19.97 -4.39
C LEU A 183 18.98 -20.81 -4.73
N VAL A 184 18.01 -20.23 -5.44
CA VAL A 184 16.79 -20.94 -5.89
C VAL A 184 16.43 -20.47 -7.30
N SER A 185 16.11 -21.42 -8.18
CA SER A 185 15.70 -21.19 -9.57
C SER A 185 14.89 -22.36 -10.13
N GLY A 186 14.28 -22.16 -11.31
CA GLY A 186 13.52 -23.20 -12.03
C GLY A 186 12.00 -23.08 -11.94
N ASN A 187 11.50 -21.99 -11.38
CA ASN A 187 10.08 -21.61 -11.30
C ASN A 187 9.94 -20.18 -11.82
N ASP A 188 8.75 -19.75 -12.24
CA ASP A 188 8.56 -18.45 -12.89
C ASP A 188 8.71 -17.27 -11.91
N PHE A 189 8.20 -17.43 -10.69
CA PHE A 189 8.13 -16.36 -9.70
C PHE A 189 8.52 -16.82 -8.29
N TYR A 190 9.04 -15.88 -7.51
CA TYR A 190 9.51 -16.07 -6.15
C TYR A 190 9.16 -14.86 -5.28
N ALA A 191 8.86 -15.10 -4.01
CA ALA A 191 8.66 -14.07 -2.99
C ALA A 191 9.05 -14.56 -1.59
N PHE A 192 9.15 -13.64 -0.65
CA PHE A 192 9.37 -13.86 0.77
C PHE A 192 10.54 -14.80 1.12
N PRO A 193 11.78 -14.58 0.62
CA PRO A 193 12.95 -15.27 1.15
C PRO A 193 13.14 -14.85 2.62
N ARG A 194 13.02 -15.80 3.54
CA ARG A 194 13.06 -15.57 5.00
C ARG A 194 13.93 -16.62 5.66
N ILE A 195 15.01 -16.18 6.28
CA ILE A 195 16.05 -17.07 6.81
C ILE A 195 15.74 -17.37 8.28
N ASP A 196 15.88 -18.64 8.67
CA ASP A 196 15.73 -19.06 10.05
C ASP A 196 16.93 -18.52 10.88
N PRO A 197 16.71 -17.77 11.98
CA PRO A 197 17.80 -17.23 12.78
C PRO A 197 18.55 -18.31 13.60
N SER A 198 17.95 -19.48 13.79
CA SER A 198 18.48 -20.59 14.60
C SER A 198 19.21 -21.67 13.78
N GLN A 199 18.83 -21.85 12.51
CA GLN A 199 19.32 -22.92 11.63
C GLN A 199 19.63 -22.38 10.23
N LYS A 200 20.51 -23.04 9.48
CA LYS A 200 20.99 -22.57 8.16
C LYS A 200 20.02 -22.84 7.00
N ARG A 201 18.73 -22.61 7.23
CA ARG A 201 17.63 -22.86 6.29
C ARG A 201 16.86 -21.60 5.96
N MET A 202 16.17 -21.62 4.83
CA MET A 202 15.33 -20.52 4.35
C MET A 202 13.92 -21.04 4.06
N ALA A 203 12.91 -20.20 4.33
CA ALA A 203 11.57 -20.34 3.81
C ALA A 203 11.38 -19.38 2.62
N TRP A 204 10.58 -19.76 1.62
CA TRP A 204 10.20 -18.88 0.51
C TRP A 204 8.87 -19.32 -0.13
N ILE A 205 8.22 -18.39 -0.83
CA ILE A 205 7.08 -18.66 -1.70
C ILE A 205 7.57 -18.77 -3.15
N GLU A 206 7.05 -19.74 -3.91
CA GLU A 206 7.20 -19.82 -5.38
C GLU A 206 5.87 -20.19 -6.04
N TRP A 207 5.65 -19.71 -7.27
CA TRP A 207 4.48 -20.02 -8.09
C TRP A 207 4.80 -19.91 -9.59
N SER A 208 3.93 -20.48 -10.42
CA SER A 208 4.12 -20.60 -11.87
C SER A 208 2.92 -20.02 -12.63
N ASN A 209 3.12 -19.60 -13.87
CA ASN A 209 2.00 -19.32 -14.77
C ASN A 209 1.14 -20.59 -14.96
N PRO A 210 -0.20 -20.48 -15.06
CA PRO A 210 -0.98 -19.25 -15.21
C PRO A 210 -1.45 -18.62 -13.89
N ASP A 211 -1.08 -19.18 -12.75
CA ASP A 211 -1.62 -18.79 -11.44
C ASP A 211 -0.97 -17.48 -10.95
N MET A 212 -1.74 -16.59 -10.33
CA MET A 212 -1.22 -15.48 -9.50
C MET A 212 -0.99 -15.99 -8.06
N PRO A 213 -0.17 -15.32 -7.22
CA PRO A 213 0.17 -15.86 -5.89
C PRO A 213 -1.01 -15.95 -4.92
N TRP A 214 -2.15 -15.31 -5.25
CA TRP A 214 -3.43 -15.44 -4.54
C TRP A 214 -4.35 -16.51 -5.13
N ASP A 215 -4.15 -16.95 -6.37
CA ASP A 215 -4.89 -18.07 -6.97
C ASP A 215 -4.32 -19.41 -6.50
N LYS A 216 -2.98 -19.52 -6.53
CA LYS A 216 -2.23 -20.67 -6.02
C LYS A 216 -0.75 -20.32 -5.84
N SER A 217 -0.15 -20.75 -4.73
CA SER A 217 1.29 -20.63 -4.51
C SER A 217 1.83 -21.80 -3.68
N GLN A 218 3.15 -21.87 -3.49
CA GLN A 218 3.78 -22.93 -2.68
C GLN A 218 4.77 -22.35 -1.67
N LEU A 219 4.64 -22.73 -0.41
CA LEU A 219 5.61 -22.46 0.65
C LEU A 219 6.63 -23.59 0.72
N TRP A 220 7.90 -23.26 0.54
CA TRP A 220 9.02 -24.20 0.64
C TRP A 220 9.94 -23.82 1.79
N VAL A 221 10.56 -24.85 2.39
CA VAL A 221 11.62 -24.70 3.40
C VAL A 221 12.81 -25.57 3.01
N GLY A 222 14.03 -25.04 3.14
CA GLY A 222 15.23 -25.86 3.02
C GLY A 222 16.54 -25.11 2.75
N GLU A 223 17.50 -25.91 2.28
CA GLU A 223 18.74 -25.48 1.64
C GLU A 223 18.68 -25.85 0.15
N LEU A 224 19.46 -25.17 -0.70
CA LEU A 224 19.64 -25.37 -2.16
C LEU A 224 19.24 -26.75 -2.74
N GLN A 225 19.72 -27.84 -2.15
CA GLN A 225 19.57 -29.22 -2.65
C GLN A 225 18.67 -30.11 -1.78
N LYS A 226 18.18 -29.59 -0.65
CA LYS A 226 17.35 -30.30 0.33
C LYS A 226 16.21 -29.37 0.77
N ARG A 227 15.11 -29.43 0.03
CA ARG A 227 13.90 -28.63 0.27
C ARG A 227 12.66 -29.50 0.39
N ILE A 228 11.71 -29.03 1.17
CA ILE A 228 10.39 -29.62 1.39
C ILE A 228 9.32 -28.56 1.14
N CYS A 229 8.20 -28.96 0.53
CA CYS A 229 7.03 -28.11 0.39
C CYS A 229 6.16 -28.27 1.64
N ILE A 230 5.86 -27.16 2.31
CA ILE A 230 5.12 -27.10 3.57
C ILE A 230 3.62 -26.89 3.32
N ALA A 231 3.28 -26.06 2.33
CA ALA A 231 1.92 -25.72 1.93
C ALA A 231 1.86 -25.46 0.41
N GLY A 232 0.73 -25.74 -0.24
CA GLY A 232 0.53 -25.59 -1.69
C GLY A 232 1.04 -26.76 -2.56
N GLY A 233 1.64 -27.77 -1.93
CA GLY A 233 2.20 -28.95 -2.62
C GLY A 233 1.19 -30.07 -2.94
N ASP A 234 0.01 -30.05 -2.31
CA ASP A 234 -1.02 -31.09 -2.51
C ASP A 234 -1.86 -30.76 -3.76
N PRO A 235 -1.89 -31.61 -4.81
CA PRO A 235 -2.68 -31.35 -6.01
C PRO A 235 -4.20 -31.47 -5.79
N THR A 236 -4.66 -31.99 -4.64
CA THR A 236 -6.08 -32.09 -4.27
C THR A 236 -6.59 -30.87 -3.51
N LEU A 237 -5.70 -29.96 -3.12
CA LEU A 237 -6.00 -28.72 -2.42
C LEU A 237 -5.56 -27.52 -3.29
N VAL A 238 -6.41 -26.50 -3.36
CA VAL A 238 -5.97 -25.15 -3.77
C VAL A 238 -5.72 -24.38 -2.48
N GLU A 239 -4.53 -23.83 -2.34
CA GLU A 239 -4.16 -22.90 -1.29
C GLU A 239 -3.06 -21.94 -1.80
N SER A 240 -3.04 -20.75 -1.21
CA SER A 240 -2.23 -19.60 -1.58
C SER A 240 -1.44 -19.10 -0.35
N PRO A 241 -0.43 -19.85 0.11
CA PRO A 241 0.40 -19.45 1.24
C PRO A 241 1.18 -18.15 0.98
N THR A 242 1.30 -17.32 2.02
CA THR A 242 1.97 -16.02 1.98
C THR A 242 2.61 -15.66 3.33
N GLU A 243 3.41 -14.59 3.33
CA GLU A 243 4.07 -14.00 4.51
C GLU A 243 4.70 -14.99 5.52
N PRO A 244 5.57 -15.93 5.10
CA PRO A 244 6.31 -16.76 6.05
C PRO A 244 7.17 -15.89 6.99
N LYS A 245 7.18 -16.20 8.28
CA LYS A 245 7.99 -15.52 9.31
C LYS A 245 8.53 -16.55 10.31
N TRP A 246 9.83 -16.48 10.60
CA TRP A 246 10.48 -17.29 11.62
C TRP A 246 10.46 -16.59 12.97
N SER A 247 10.14 -17.32 14.04
CA SER A 247 10.39 -16.84 15.40
C SER A 247 11.89 -16.86 15.74
N SER A 248 12.28 -16.16 16.81
CA SER A 248 13.63 -16.24 17.38
C SER A 248 14.04 -17.64 17.85
N LYS A 249 13.09 -18.58 17.95
CA LYS A 249 13.31 -19.99 18.29
C LYS A 249 13.42 -20.91 17.06
N GLY A 250 13.30 -20.38 15.84
CA GLY A 250 13.30 -21.19 14.60
C GLY A 250 11.99 -21.89 14.30
N GLU A 251 10.86 -21.38 14.81
CA GLU A 251 9.52 -21.88 14.50
C GLU A 251 8.95 -21.10 13.31
N LEU A 252 8.39 -21.79 12.31
CA LEU A 252 7.82 -21.16 11.12
C LEU A 252 6.32 -20.90 11.28
N PHE A 253 5.96 -19.64 11.14
CA PHE A 253 4.59 -19.15 11.03
C PHE A 253 4.36 -18.65 9.61
N PHE A 254 3.15 -18.77 9.09
CA PHE A 254 2.77 -18.28 7.76
C PHE A 254 1.26 -18.11 7.66
N ILE A 255 0.80 -17.48 6.59
CA ILE A 255 -0.62 -17.25 6.33
C ILE A 255 -1.04 -18.10 5.12
N THR A 256 -2.22 -18.72 5.16
CA THR A 256 -2.79 -19.49 4.02
C THR A 256 -4.31 -19.53 4.16
N ASP A 257 -5.00 -19.56 3.02
CA ASP A 257 -6.46 -19.65 2.85
C ASP A 257 -7.02 -21.08 2.96
N ARG A 258 -6.14 -22.08 3.13
CA ARG A 258 -6.50 -23.50 3.15
C ARG A 258 -7.72 -23.81 4.02
N GLN A 259 -8.55 -24.71 3.51
CA GLN A 259 -9.75 -25.30 4.16
C GLN A 259 -10.90 -24.33 4.46
N SER A 260 -10.62 -23.18 5.07
CA SER A 260 -11.61 -22.15 5.43
C SER A 260 -12.02 -21.27 4.24
N GLY A 261 -11.11 -21.06 3.27
CA GLY A 261 -11.27 -20.05 2.22
C GLY A 261 -10.93 -18.63 2.69
N PHE A 262 -10.40 -18.47 3.92
CA PHE A 262 -9.93 -17.21 4.49
C PHE A 262 -8.47 -17.33 4.87
N TRP A 263 -7.64 -16.34 4.53
CA TRP A 263 -6.24 -16.30 4.93
C TRP A 263 -6.14 -16.22 6.46
N ASN A 264 -5.73 -17.32 7.09
CA ASN A 264 -5.60 -17.47 8.54
C ASN A 264 -4.14 -17.76 8.92
N ILE A 265 -3.78 -17.63 10.20
CA ILE A 265 -2.41 -17.88 10.68
C ILE A 265 -2.19 -19.37 10.99
N TYR A 266 -1.14 -19.93 10.41
CA TYR A 266 -0.72 -21.32 10.59
C TYR A 266 0.73 -21.41 11.10
N LYS A 267 1.05 -22.56 11.71
CA LYS A 267 2.39 -22.96 12.15
C LYS A 267 2.75 -24.31 11.55
N TRP A 268 4.01 -24.48 11.17
CA TRP A 268 4.54 -25.79 10.77
C TRP A 268 5.13 -26.51 11.99
N ASP A 269 4.61 -27.71 12.30
CA ASP A 269 5.29 -28.66 13.18
C ASP A 269 6.25 -29.53 12.37
N GLU A 270 7.53 -29.18 12.46
CA GLU A 270 8.64 -29.89 11.82
C GLU A 270 8.74 -31.37 12.22
N ARG A 271 8.30 -31.76 13.43
CA ARG A 271 8.47 -33.15 13.92
C ARG A 271 7.50 -34.13 13.28
N SER A 272 6.25 -33.69 13.10
CA SER A 272 5.21 -34.47 12.44
C SER A 272 5.10 -34.16 10.93
N ASN A 273 5.74 -33.08 10.48
CA ASN A 273 5.55 -32.45 9.18
C ASN A 273 4.07 -32.12 8.90
N VAL A 274 3.42 -31.47 9.87
CA VAL A 274 2.00 -31.08 9.81
C VAL A 274 1.87 -29.55 9.91
N VAL A 275 0.89 -29.01 9.19
CA VAL A 275 0.49 -27.61 9.26
C VAL A 275 -0.68 -27.48 10.24
N ILE A 276 -0.53 -26.62 11.25
CA ILE A 276 -1.48 -26.44 12.36
C ILE A 276 -2.06 -25.03 12.28
N GLN A 277 -3.40 -24.92 12.22
CA GLN A 277 -4.09 -23.63 12.34
C GLN A 277 -3.98 -23.13 13.78
N LEU A 278 -3.53 -21.90 13.99
CA LEU A 278 -3.37 -21.34 15.34
C LEU A 278 -4.62 -20.65 15.84
N TYR A 279 -5.36 -20.01 14.94
CA TYR A 279 -6.60 -19.33 15.24
C TYR A 279 -7.52 -19.43 14.02
N ALA A 280 -8.73 -19.91 14.24
CA ALA A 280 -9.75 -20.04 13.19
C ALA A 280 -10.71 -18.85 13.28
N LEU A 281 -10.80 -18.08 12.21
CA LEU A 281 -11.71 -16.95 12.09
C LEU A 281 -12.08 -16.76 10.63
N ASP A 282 -13.37 -16.57 10.36
CA ASP A 282 -13.92 -16.24 9.04
C ASP A 282 -13.63 -14.75 8.72
N ALA A 283 -12.34 -14.43 8.59
CA ALA A 283 -11.80 -13.10 8.29
C ALA A 283 -10.36 -13.21 7.78
N GLU A 284 -9.93 -12.20 7.03
CA GLU A 284 -8.64 -12.17 6.35
C GLU A 284 -7.54 -11.62 7.27
N PHE A 285 -6.46 -12.41 7.43
CA PHE A 285 -5.20 -11.99 8.05
C PHE A 285 -4.16 -11.53 7.01
N SER A 286 -4.47 -11.67 5.72
CA SER A 286 -3.76 -11.06 4.59
C SER A 286 -4.66 -10.02 3.91
N LYS A 287 -4.30 -9.59 2.70
CA LYS A 287 -5.14 -8.76 1.81
C LYS A 287 -5.78 -9.61 0.70
N PRO A 288 -6.92 -9.18 0.12
CA PRO A 288 -7.78 -8.06 0.51
C PRO A 288 -8.51 -8.32 1.85
N ILE A 289 -9.21 -7.34 2.43
CA ILE A 289 -9.86 -7.46 3.74
C ILE A 289 -11.39 -7.48 3.57
N GLN A 290 -12.06 -8.34 4.33
CA GLN A 290 -13.52 -8.40 4.29
C GLN A 290 -14.16 -7.21 5.04
N ASN A 291 -15.25 -6.67 4.49
CA ASN A 291 -16.06 -5.57 5.07
C ASN A 291 -15.32 -4.23 5.27
N GLY A 292 -14.21 -3.99 4.54
CA GLY A 292 -13.59 -2.67 4.40
C GLY A 292 -13.01 -2.06 5.69
N ARG A 293 -12.82 -2.86 6.74
CA ARG A 293 -12.26 -2.42 8.03
C ARG A 293 -11.23 -3.41 8.57
N SER A 294 -10.03 -2.92 8.82
CA SER A 294 -8.97 -3.67 9.49
C SER A 294 -9.11 -3.63 11.02
N TYR A 295 -8.59 -4.66 11.67
CA TYR A 295 -8.38 -4.72 13.11
C TYR A 295 -6.92 -5.11 13.38
N VAL A 296 -6.40 -4.72 14.54
CA VAL A 296 -5.11 -5.21 15.05
C VAL A 296 -5.38 -6.04 16.28
N GLY A 297 -4.65 -7.13 16.45
CA GLY A 297 -4.75 -7.95 17.65
C GLY A 297 -3.53 -8.81 17.86
N VAL A 298 -3.48 -9.40 19.05
CA VAL A 298 -2.37 -10.19 19.55
C VAL A 298 -2.86 -11.61 19.74
N LEU A 299 -2.22 -12.54 19.03
CA LEU A 299 -2.50 -13.97 19.12
C LEU A 299 -1.49 -14.63 20.07
N ASP A 300 -1.97 -15.09 21.22
CA ASP A 300 -1.23 -16.03 22.05
C ASP A 300 -1.44 -17.44 21.45
N HIS A 301 -0.38 -17.99 20.83
CA HIS A 301 -0.44 -19.30 20.19
C HIS A 301 -0.35 -20.49 21.16
N ASP A 302 0.06 -20.27 22.41
CA ASP A 302 0.14 -21.32 23.42
C ASP A 302 -1.20 -21.48 24.16
N LEU A 303 -1.95 -20.38 24.30
CA LEU A 303 -3.33 -20.37 24.83
C LEU A 303 -4.41 -20.49 23.75
N GLY A 304 -4.08 -20.22 22.48
CA GLY A 304 -5.04 -20.17 21.37
C GLY A 304 -6.00 -18.96 21.45
N THR A 305 -5.59 -17.87 22.11
CA THR A 305 -6.44 -16.71 22.40
C THR A 305 -6.01 -15.48 21.61
N PHE A 306 -6.97 -14.81 20.98
CA PHE A 306 -6.76 -13.55 20.27
C PHE A 306 -7.33 -12.37 21.07
N SER A 307 -6.53 -11.31 21.26
CA SER A 307 -6.94 -10.06 21.92
C SER A 307 -6.91 -8.91 20.93
N THR A 308 -8.05 -8.29 20.63
CA THR A 308 -8.10 -7.09 19.77
C THR A 308 -7.55 -5.87 20.49
N LEU A 309 -6.69 -5.10 19.82
CA LEU A 309 -6.17 -3.83 20.31
C LEU A 309 -7.10 -2.69 19.90
N ASP A 310 -7.55 -1.89 20.86
CA ASP A 310 -8.31 -0.67 20.60
C ASP A 310 -7.36 0.44 20.15
N ILE A 311 -7.34 0.74 18.85
CA ILE A 311 -6.56 1.82 18.25
C ILE A 311 -7.43 2.67 17.28
N PRO A 312 -7.13 3.96 17.08
CA PRO A 312 -7.95 4.86 16.25
C PRO A 312 -7.97 4.57 14.73
N PHE A 313 -7.21 3.60 14.24
CA PHE A 313 -7.18 3.24 12.82
C PHE A 313 -8.27 2.22 12.47
N SER A 314 -8.95 2.44 11.34
CA SER A 314 -9.92 1.51 10.76
C SER A 314 -9.41 0.84 9.48
N SER A 315 -8.23 1.22 9.00
CA SER A 315 -7.50 0.61 7.90
C SER A 315 -6.02 0.57 8.28
N VAL A 316 -5.38 -0.59 8.16
CA VAL A 316 -3.93 -0.76 8.39
C VAL A 316 -3.26 -1.50 7.23
N THR A 317 -1.94 -1.41 7.14
CA THR A 317 -1.15 -1.98 6.03
C THR A 317 0.16 -2.57 6.53
N ASN A 318 1.10 -1.72 6.94
CA ASN A 318 2.43 -2.13 7.39
C ASN A 318 2.52 -2.13 8.92
N ILE A 319 3.16 -3.15 9.49
CA ILE A 319 3.42 -3.26 10.93
C ILE A 319 4.84 -3.78 11.18
N VAL A 320 5.56 -3.17 12.12
CA VAL A 320 6.89 -3.61 12.56
C VAL A 320 7.03 -3.48 14.07
N THR A 321 7.63 -4.48 14.71
CA THR A 321 7.86 -4.51 16.17
C THR A 321 9.13 -3.75 16.55
N GLY A 322 9.03 -2.89 17.56
CA GLY A 322 10.17 -2.32 18.29
C GLY A 322 10.31 -2.96 19.68
N ASP A 323 11.17 -2.39 20.52
CA ASP A 323 11.25 -2.81 21.93
C ASP A 323 10.05 -2.26 22.73
N GLY A 324 9.29 -3.15 23.37
CA GLY A 324 8.08 -2.82 24.14
C GLY A 324 6.91 -2.16 23.36
N CYS A 325 7.01 -2.07 22.04
CA CYS A 325 6.07 -1.35 21.19
C CYS A 325 6.00 -1.93 19.77
N PHE A 326 5.05 -1.46 18.98
CA PHE A 326 5.07 -1.63 17.53
C PHE A 326 4.78 -0.30 16.83
N TYR A 327 5.26 -0.19 15.60
CA TYR A 327 4.91 0.88 14.68
C TYR A 327 3.95 0.33 13.63
N ILE A 328 2.90 1.08 13.33
CA ILE A 328 1.87 0.67 12.37
C ILE A 328 1.48 1.82 11.45
N GLU A 329 1.43 1.54 10.16
CA GLU A 329 0.83 2.42 9.16
C GLU A 329 -0.68 2.17 9.11
N GLY A 330 -1.45 3.25 9.18
CA GLY A 330 -2.89 3.17 9.04
C GLY A 330 -3.56 4.53 8.85
N ALA A 331 -4.88 4.48 8.72
CA ALA A 331 -5.75 5.62 8.53
C ALA A 331 -7.14 5.35 9.13
N SER A 332 -7.99 6.37 9.17
CA SER A 332 -9.42 6.21 9.43
C SER A 332 -10.25 7.25 8.69
N ALA A 333 -11.57 7.19 8.81
CA ALA A 333 -12.49 8.19 8.28
C ALA A 333 -12.16 9.65 8.67
N THR A 334 -11.37 9.87 9.74
CA THR A 334 -11.00 11.21 10.22
C THR A 334 -9.49 11.41 10.43
N LEU A 335 -8.67 10.38 10.20
CA LEU A 335 -7.21 10.45 10.28
C LEU A 335 -6.62 10.12 8.91
N PRO A 336 -5.78 10.99 8.33
CA PRO A 336 -5.09 10.69 7.08
C PRO A 336 -4.09 9.55 7.28
N VAL A 337 -3.57 9.00 6.18
CA VAL A 337 -2.50 7.99 6.20
C VAL A 337 -1.36 8.47 7.10
N SER A 338 -1.08 7.70 8.14
CA SER A 338 -0.17 8.08 9.21
C SER A 338 0.55 6.85 9.73
N ILE A 339 1.75 7.05 10.29
CA ILE A 339 2.45 6.00 11.04
C ILE A 339 2.31 6.32 12.53
N ALA A 340 1.81 5.36 13.30
CA ALA A 340 1.64 5.46 14.74
C ALA A 340 2.60 4.52 15.47
N LYS A 341 3.18 5.00 16.57
CA LYS A 341 3.82 4.16 17.59
C LYS A 341 2.77 3.77 18.63
N VAL A 342 2.67 2.47 18.89
CA VAL A 342 1.74 1.89 19.86
C VAL A 342 2.54 1.16 20.93
N ASN A 343 2.43 1.62 22.17
CA ASN A 343 3.01 0.91 23.32
C ASN A 343 1.99 -0.10 23.84
N LEU A 344 2.46 -1.24 24.31
CA LEU A 344 1.62 -2.27 24.92
C LEU A 344 1.72 -2.25 26.45
N ASP A 345 0.90 -3.04 27.12
CA ASP A 345 1.06 -3.37 28.54
C ASP A 345 2.14 -4.45 28.73
N GLU A 346 2.51 -4.75 29.99
CA GLU A 346 3.54 -5.75 30.31
C GLU A 346 3.24 -7.15 29.74
N LYS A 347 1.97 -7.45 29.46
CA LYS A 347 1.53 -8.72 28.86
C LYS A 347 1.53 -8.70 27.33
N GLY A 348 1.71 -7.54 26.71
CA GLY A 348 1.60 -7.39 25.26
C GLY A 348 0.18 -7.51 24.72
N THR A 349 -0.86 -7.37 25.54
CA THR A 349 -2.27 -7.65 25.19
C THR A 349 -3.17 -6.43 25.06
N VAL A 350 -2.75 -5.27 25.59
CA VAL A 350 -3.54 -4.03 25.60
C VAL A 350 -2.67 -2.87 25.11
N ALA A 351 -3.21 -2.02 24.23
CA ALA A 351 -2.55 -0.77 23.84
C ALA A 351 -2.63 0.24 25.00
N THR A 352 -1.47 0.65 25.52
CA THR A 352 -1.36 1.59 26.66
C THR A 352 -1.15 3.03 26.22
N ASN A 353 -0.60 3.24 25.01
CA ASN A 353 -0.41 4.55 24.40
C ASN A 353 -0.44 4.43 22.87
N PHE A 354 -0.99 5.44 22.20
CA PHE A 354 -1.00 5.58 20.75
C PHE A 354 -0.55 7.00 20.38
N SER A 355 0.52 7.12 19.60
CA SER A 355 1.07 8.42 19.19
C SER A 355 1.46 8.41 17.71
N ILE A 356 0.95 9.38 16.95
CA ILE A 356 1.34 9.60 15.55
C ILE A 356 2.80 10.08 15.51
N VAL A 357 3.62 9.37 14.74
CA VAL A 357 5.05 9.67 14.47
C VAL A 357 5.21 10.40 13.14
N TRP A 358 4.34 10.09 12.17
CA TRP A 358 4.32 10.70 10.84
C TRP A 358 2.89 10.75 10.31
N SER A 359 2.58 11.76 9.48
CA SER A 359 1.29 11.90 8.79
C SER A 359 1.50 12.42 7.37
N SER A 360 0.69 11.95 6.41
CA SER A 360 0.75 12.42 5.02
C SER A 360 0.40 13.91 4.87
N SER A 361 -0.37 14.45 5.82
CA SER A 361 -0.65 15.88 5.88
C SER A 361 -1.11 16.29 7.28
N GLU A 362 -0.27 17.04 7.99
CA GLU A 362 -0.65 17.73 9.24
C GLU A 362 -1.81 18.73 9.00
N ASP A 363 -1.74 19.39 7.84
CA ASP A 363 -2.66 20.44 7.38
C ASP A 363 -4.09 19.94 7.09
N VAL A 364 -4.27 18.64 6.77
CA VAL A 364 -5.59 18.05 6.49
C VAL A 364 -6.60 18.31 7.61
N THR A 365 -6.13 18.35 8.85
CA THR A 365 -6.98 18.57 10.04
C THR A 365 -7.73 19.91 10.03
N LYS A 366 -7.25 20.94 9.31
CA LYS A 366 -7.93 22.23 9.17
C LYS A 366 -9.25 22.14 8.37
N TYR A 367 -9.43 21.07 7.60
CA TYR A 367 -10.62 20.81 6.79
C TYR A 367 -11.67 19.93 7.50
N LYS A 368 -11.46 19.56 8.77
CA LYS A 368 -12.31 18.61 9.51
C LYS A 368 -13.81 18.96 9.52
N SER A 369 -14.17 20.24 9.44
CA SER A 369 -15.58 20.69 9.35
C SER A 369 -16.25 20.43 8.00
N TYR A 370 -15.51 19.95 7.00
CA TYR A 370 -15.96 19.61 5.64
C TYR A 370 -15.85 18.11 5.33
N PHE A 371 -15.49 17.26 6.30
CA PHE A 371 -15.35 15.83 6.05
C PHE A 371 -16.72 15.15 5.91
N SER A 372 -16.99 14.61 4.73
CA SER A 372 -17.94 13.52 4.54
C SER A 372 -17.35 12.23 5.08
N LEU A 373 -18.14 11.49 5.86
CA LEU A 373 -17.74 10.22 6.47
C LEU A 373 -18.16 9.06 5.56
N PRO A 374 -17.34 7.99 5.45
CA PRO A 374 -17.66 6.81 4.67
C PRO A 374 -18.83 6.03 5.27
N GLU A 375 -19.76 5.61 4.41
CA GLU A 375 -20.77 4.61 4.69
C GLU A 375 -20.45 3.34 3.88
N PHE A 376 -20.35 2.19 4.56
CA PHE A 376 -20.26 0.90 3.87
C PHE A 376 -21.66 0.48 3.43
N ILE A 377 -21.85 0.29 2.12
CA ILE A 377 -23.11 -0.14 1.54
C ILE A 377 -22.95 -1.47 0.79
N GLU A 378 -23.97 -2.31 0.89
CA GLU A 378 -24.10 -3.58 0.17
C GLU A 378 -25.34 -3.52 -0.72
N PHE A 379 -25.22 -3.93 -1.98
CA PHE A 379 -26.32 -3.88 -2.96
C PHE A 379 -26.33 -5.13 -3.87
N PRO A 380 -27.51 -5.61 -4.29
CA PRO A 380 -27.62 -6.82 -5.11
C PRO A 380 -27.05 -6.59 -6.53
N THR A 381 -26.41 -7.61 -7.09
CA THR A 381 -25.95 -7.58 -8.49
C THR A 381 -27.03 -8.11 -9.46
N ALA A 382 -26.74 -8.13 -10.76
CA ALA A 382 -27.59 -8.76 -11.76
C ALA A 382 -27.66 -10.30 -11.64
N ILE A 383 -26.79 -10.91 -10.83
CA ILE A 383 -26.76 -12.36 -10.59
C ILE A 383 -27.50 -12.64 -9.26
N PRO A 384 -28.61 -13.42 -9.26
CA PRO A 384 -29.38 -13.69 -8.06
C PRO A 384 -28.54 -14.30 -6.92
N GLY A 385 -28.63 -13.70 -5.74
CA GLY A 385 -27.90 -14.13 -4.54
C GLY A 385 -26.48 -13.57 -4.41
N GLN A 386 -25.98 -12.84 -5.40
CA GLN A 386 -24.73 -12.08 -5.28
C GLN A 386 -25.00 -10.62 -4.88
N HIS A 387 -24.11 -10.09 -4.05
CA HIS A 387 -24.06 -8.68 -3.68
C HIS A 387 -22.70 -8.09 -4.06
N ALA A 388 -22.68 -6.79 -4.29
CA ALA A 388 -21.49 -5.97 -4.41
C ALA A 388 -21.45 -4.98 -3.25
N CYS A 389 -20.25 -4.62 -2.83
CA CYS A 389 -20.00 -3.67 -1.75
C CYS A 389 -19.43 -2.37 -2.32
N ALA A 390 -19.72 -1.25 -1.67
CA ALA A 390 -19.06 0.02 -1.96
C ALA A 390 -18.88 0.84 -0.68
N ILE A 391 -17.89 1.74 -0.72
CA ILE A 391 -17.77 2.84 0.24
C ILE A 391 -18.44 4.05 -0.40
N PHE A 392 -19.52 4.53 0.19
CA PHE A 392 -20.27 5.70 -0.24
C PHE A 392 -19.89 6.92 0.61
N TYR A 393 -19.73 8.07 -0.04
CA TYR A 393 -19.57 9.35 0.63
C TYR A 393 -20.62 10.34 0.12
N ALA A 394 -21.53 10.75 1.02
CA ALA A 394 -22.56 11.75 0.74
C ALA A 394 -21.97 13.17 0.61
N PRO A 395 -22.69 14.17 0.08
CA PRO A 395 -22.18 15.51 -0.09
C PRO A 395 -22.30 16.27 1.22
N TYR A 396 -21.21 16.87 1.70
CA TYR A 396 -21.18 17.49 3.02
C TYR A 396 -20.40 18.79 3.04
N ASN A 397 -21.11 19.88 3.32
CA ASN A 397 -20.54 21.21 3.52
C ASN A 397 -21.26 21.88 4.70
N PRO A 398 -20.56 22.54 5.64
CA PRO A 398 -21.18 23.22 6.77
C PRO A 398 -22.02 24.45 6.37
N SER A 399 -21.71 25.08 5.23
CA SER A 399 -22.31 26.34 4.78
C SER A 399 -23.40 26.17 3.72
N PHE A 400 -23.44 25.05 3.00
CA PHE A 400 -24.32 24.82 1.84
C PHE A 400 -25.19 23.56 1.98
N GLN A 401 -26.31 23.57 1.26
CA GLN A 401 -27.19 22.42 1.00
C GLN A 401 -27.80 22.49 -0.40
N GLY A 402 -28.24 21.36 -0.93
CA GLY A 402 -29.01 21.30 -2.18
C GLY A 402 -30.49 21.63 -1.94
N SER A 403 -31.24 21.87 -3.02
CA SER A 403 -32.70 22.05 -2.92
C SER A 403 -33.42 20.71 -2.69
N SER A 404 -34.63 20.74 -2.13
CA SER A 404 -35.42 19.52 -1.84
C SER A 404 -35.80 18.69 -3.06
N ASP A 405 -35.79 19.31 -4.24
CA ASP A 405 -36.31 18.77 -5.49
C ASP A 405 -35.17 18.26 -6.40
N GLU A 406 -33.92 18.42 -5.96
CA GLU A 406 -32.69 18.04 -6.66
C GLU A 406 -32.02 16.84 -5.98
N LYS A 407 -31.19 16.09 -6.71
CA LYS A 407 -30.34 15.03 -6.18
C LYS A 407 -28.88 15.31 -6.53
N PRO A 408 -27.92 14.98 -5.65
CA PRO A 408 -26.51 15.14 -5.96
C PRO A 408 -26.10 14.29 -7.19
N PRO A 409 -25.16 14.78 -8.02
CA PRO A 409 -24.48 13.98 -9.02
C PRO A 409 -23.53 12.98 -8.33
N LEU A 410 -23.66 11.70 -8.70
CA LEU A 410 -22.82 10.62 -8.16
C LEU A 410 -21.62 10.33 -9.05
N LEU A 411 -20.42 10.42 -8.48
CA LEU A 411 -19.19 9.92 -9.05
C LEU A 411 -19.01 8.44 -8.69
N VAL A 412 -18.92 7.59 -9.73
CA VAL A 412 -18.52 6.18 -9.59
C VAL A 412 -17.14 6.03 -10.18
N ARG A 413 -16.13 6.23 -9.32
CA ARG A 413 -14.72 5.96 -9.58
C ARG A 413 -14.44 4.47 -9.54
N THR A 414 -13.15 4.18 -9.60
CA THR A 414 -12.66 2.89 -10.04
C THR A 414 -11.28 2.53 -9.42
N HIS A 415 -11.20 1.62 -8.44
CA HIS A 415 -9.95 1.12 -7.79
C HIS A 415 -9.13 0.12 -8.64
N GLY A 416 -7.80 0.13 -8.48
CA GLY A 416 -6.87 -0.77 -9.19
C GLY A 416 -6.87 -2.22 -8.68
N GLY A 417 -6.24 -3.14 -9.41
CA GLY A 417 -6.20 -4.57 -9.05
C GLY A 417 -6.39 -5.48 -10.27
N PRO A 418 -7.43 -6.36 -10.31
CA PRO A 418 -8.66 -6.26 -9.51
C PRO A 418 -8.62 -6.91 -8.12
N THR A 419 -7.57 -7.67 -7.79
CA THR A 419 -7.41 -8.32 -6.47
C THR A 419 -6.84 -7.35 -5.42
N ASP A 420 -7.59 -6.30 -5.10
CA ASP A 420 -7.34 -5.38 -3.98
C ASP A 420 -8.69 -4.85 -3.46
N GLU A 421 -8.69 -3.89 -2.55
CA GLU A 421 -9.88 -3.31 -1.93
C GLU A 421 -9.85 -1.77 -1.87
N GLU A 422 -11.03 -1.16 -1.84
CA GLU A 422 -11.20 0.25 -1.47
C GLU A 422 -11.50 0.39 0.03
N ARG A 423 -11.03 1.48 0.66
CA ARG A 423 -11.03 1.63 2.13
C ARG A 423 -11.82 2.86 2.59
N GLY A 424 -12.58 2.70 3.69
CA GLY A 424 -13.29 3.79 4.36
C GLY A 424 -12.37 4.73 5.14
N VAL A 425 -11.53 5.49 4.45
CA VAL A 425 -10.48 6.35 5.02
C VAL A 425 -10.54 7.78 4.48
N LEU A 426 -9.90 8.70 5.20
CA LEU A 426 -9.82 10.10 4.82
C LEU A 426 -8.94 10.31 3.57
N ASP A 427 -9.58 10.41 2.40
CA ASP A 427 -8.98 10.84 1.14
C ASP A 427 -9.42 12.27 0.77
N LEU A 428 -8.49 13.22 0.70
CA LEU A 428 -8.80 14.60 0.28
C LEU A 428 -9.33 14.69 -1.15
N ASN A 429 -9.00 13.73 -2.02
CA ASN A 429 -9.57 13.70 -3.35
C ASN A 429 -11.09 13.46 -3.27
N VAL A 430 -11.57 12.47 -2.52
CA VAL A 430 -13.01 12.33 -2.21
C VAL A 430 -13.57 13.60 -1.55
N GLN A 431 -12.90 14.15 -0.54
CA GLN A 431 -13.39 15.35 0.17
C GLN A 431 -13.48 16.60 -0.74
N TYR A 432 -12.68 16.70 -1.80
CA TYR A 432 -12.75 17.79 -2.78
C TYR A 432 -14.10 17.82 -3.52
N TRP A 433 -14.67 16.65 -3.82
CA TRP A 433 -15.95 16.49 -4.51
C TRP A 433 -17.14 16.58 -3.55
N THR A 434 -17.10 15.88 -2.43
CA THR A 434 -18.21 15.84 -1.46
C THR A 434 -18.45 17.20 -0.81
N SER A 435 -17.39 17.97 -0.55
CA SER A 435 -17.52 19.35 -0.06
C SER A 435 -18.08 20.35 -1.08
N ARG A 436 -18.15 19.97 -2.37
CA ARG A 436 -18.74 20.77 -3.46
C ARG A 436 -20.18 20.35 -3.82
N GLY A 437 -20.66 19.23 -3.28
CA GLY A 437 -22.03 18.74 -3.54
C GLY A 437 -22.13 17.48 -4.42
N PHE A 438 -21.03 16.78 -4.69
CA PHE A 438 -21.07 15.47 -5.37
C PHE A 438 -21.16 14.31 -4.37
N ASP A 439 -21.72 13.17 -4.77
CA ASP A 439 -21.49 11.87 -4.11
C ASP A 439 -20.26 11.16 -4.72
N ASP A 440 -19.63 10.20 -4.02
CA ASP A 440 -18.42 9.48 -4.50
C ASP A 440 -18.36 7.97 -4.09
N SER A 441 -17.69 7.11 -4.89
CA SER A 441 -17.57 5.62 -4.75
C SER A 441 -16.48 5.00 -5.69
N GLN A 442 -15.84 3.82 -5.46
CA GLN A 442 -14.66 3.31 -6.28
C GLN A 442 -14.51 1.76 -6.62
N VAL A 443 -14.44 1.26 -7.91
CA VAL A 443 -13.85 -0.08 -8.49
C VAL A 443 -13.48 -0.18 -10.06
N VAL A 444 -12.20 -0.21 -10.59
CA VAL A 444 -11.64 -0.55 -12.01
C VAL A 444 -10.20 0.01 -12.42
N PRO A 445 -9.37 -0.61 -13.35
CA PRO A 445 -7.96 -0.26 -13.74
C PRO A 445 -7.63 0.31 -15.18
N SER A 446 -6.33 0.45 -15.58
CA SER A 446 -5.82 1.42 -16.60
C SER A 446 -5.70 1.05 -18.10
N ASP A 447 -5.43 -0.19 -18.53
CA ASP A 447 -5.40 -0.52 -19.98
C ASP A 447 -6.80 -0.42 -20.61
N GLN A 448 -7.81 -0.56 -19.76
CA GLN A 448 -9.19 -0.27 -20.08
C GLN A 448 -9.38 1.20 -20.46
N THR A 449 -8.62 2.17 -19.93
CA THR A 449 -8.79 3.60 -20.21
C THR A 449 -8.74 3.93 -21.71
N LYS A 450 -7.82 3.32 -22.47
CA LYS A 450 -7.74 3.52 -23.93
C LYS A 450 -8.87 2.83 -24.68
N GLN A 451 -9.28 1.65 -24.21
CA GLN A 451 -10.39 0.89 -24.81
C GLN A 451 -11.74 1.56 -24.54
N ILE A 452 -11.96 2.04 -23.31
CA ILE A 452 -13.09 2.84 -22.87
C ILE A 452 -13.13 4.16 -23.65
N TYR A 453 -12.04 4.92 -23.72
CA TYR A 453 -11.98 6.16 -24.50
C TYR A 453 -12.45 5.93 -25.94
N LYS A 454 -11.90 4.91 -26.62
CA LYS A 454 -12.31 4.57 -27.98
C LYS A 454 -13.78 4.15 -28.06
N ALA A 455 -14.24 3.27 -27.17
CA ALA A 455 -15.62 2.79 -27.15
C ALA A 455 -16.65 3.90 -26.87
N MET A 456 -16.31 4.87 -26.01
CA MET A 456 -17.14 6.05 -25.75
C MET A 456 -17.14 6.99 -26.97
N LYS A 457 -15.98 7.24 -27.56
CA LYS A 457 -15.83 8.07 -28.76
C LYS A 457 -16.61 7.54 -29.95
N ASP A 458 -16.45 6.25 -30.26
CA ASP A 458 -17.10 5.56 -31.37
C ASP A 458 -18.64 5.48 -31.19
N ARG A 459 -19.14 5.60 -29.94
CA ARG A 459 -20.57 5.70 -29.61
C ARG A 459 -21.13 7.13 -29.66
N GLY A 460 -20.31 8.14 -29.96
CA GLY A 460 -20.75 9.54 -30.00
C GLY A 460 -20.98 10.17 -28.63
N LEU A 461 -20.44 9.57 -27.55
CA LEU A 461 -20.56 10.10 -26.19
C LEU A 461 -19.48 11.16 -25.91
N PRO A 462 -19.78 12.22 -25.13
CA PRO A 462 -18.79 13.20 -24.69
C PRO A 462 -17.61 12.52 -23.99
N VAL A 463 -16.39 12.75 -24.46
CA VAL A 463 -15.20 12.06 -23.92
C VAL A 463 -13.92 12.88 -24.12
N ALA A 464 -13.00 12.79 -23.16
CA ALA A 464 -11.64 13.31 -23.29
C ALA A 464 -10.64 12.25 -22.81
N LEU A 465 -9.42 12.28 -23.36
CA LEU A 465 -8.28 11.47 -22.91
C LEU A 465 -7.08 12.40 -22.75
N VAL A 466 -6.44 12.33 -21.58
CA VAL A 466 -5.18 13.01 -21.29
C VAL A 466 -4.20 11.93 -20.85
N GLU A 467 -3.04 11.85 -21.52
CA GLU A 467 -1.94 10.96 -21.15
C GLU A 467 -0.78 11.83 -20.63
N TYR A 468 -0.18 11.44 -19.50
CA TYR A 468 0.93 12.19 -18.88
C TYR A 468 2.25 11.46 -19.08
N GLU A 469 3.20 12.11 -19.74
CA GLU A 469 4.51 11.50 -20.02
C GLU A 469 5.31 11.27 -18.71
N GLY A 470 5.78 10.02 -18.54
CA GLY A 470 6.53 9.59 -17.37
C GLY A 470 5.69 9.27 -16.12
N GLU A 471 4.36 9.20 -16.23
CA GLU A 471 3.48 8.67 -15.18
C GLU A 471 3.01 7.25 -15.54
N PRO A 472 3.40 6.22 -14.76
CA PRO A 472 2.89 4.86 -14.91
C PRO A 472 1.57 4.70 -14.11
N HIS A 473 1.40 3.63 -13.33
CA HIS A 473 0.23 3.45 -12.50
C HIS A 473 0.21 4.43 -11.32
N GLY A 474 -0.82 5.29 -11.27
CA GLY A 474 -0.94 6.39 -10.30
C GLY A 474 -0.13 7.63 -10.68
N PHE A 475 -0.70 8.83 -10.53
CA PHE A 475 0.01 10.09 -10.78
C PHE A 475 0.93 10.44 -9.61
N ARG A 476 2.20 10.69 -9.90
CA ARG A 476 3.23 10.99 -8.89
C ARG A 476 3.59 12.46 -8.85
N LYS A 477 3.46 13.22 -9.93
CA LYS A 477 3.80 14.64 -9.97
C LYS A 477 2.61 15.48 -9.49
N ALA A 478 2.88 16.40 -8.57
CA ALA A 478 1.87 17.31 -7.99
C ALA A 478 1.02 18.05 -9.05
N ASP A 479 1.64 18.50 -10.15
CA ASP A 479 0.95 19.20 -11.24
C ASP A 479 -0.02 18.29 -12.01
N ASN A 480 0.32 17.02 -12.23
CA ASN A 480 -0.54 16.06 -12.94
C ASN A 480 -1.75 15.66 -12.10
N ILE A 481 -1.56 15.48 -10.78
CA ILE A 481 -2.65 15.27 -9.82
C ILE A 481 -3.62 16.46 -9.87
N LYS A 482 -3.08 17.69 -9.74
CA LYS A 482 -3.86 18.93 -9.75
C LYS A 482 -4.63 19.10 -11.07
N PHE A 483 -3.95 19.03 -12.21
CA PHE A 483 -4.56 19.21 -13.53
C PHE A 483 -5.65 18.17 -13.81
N THR A 484 -5.45 16.91 -13.40
CA THR A 484 -6.49 15.88 -13.55
C THR A 484 -7.78 16.26 -12.83
N LEU A 485 -7.69 16.67 -11.57
CA LEU A 485 -8.86 17.05 -10.75
C LEU A 485 -9.58 18.26 -11.35
N GLU A 486 -8.83 19.28 -11.76
CA GLU A 486 -9.38 20.48 -12.40
C GLU A 486 -10.11 20.15 -13.71
N GLN A 487 -9.54 19.29 -14.56
CA GLN A 487 -10.20 18.91 -15.82
C GLN A 487 -11.37 17.96 -15.63
N GLN A 488 -11.34 17.07 -14.64
CA GLN A 488 -12.50 16.26 -14.26
C GLN A 488 -13.67 17.15 -13.81
N MET A 489 -13.40 18.14 -12.95
CA MET A 489 -14.42 19.07 -12.44
C MET A 489 -15.07 19.85 -13.60
N VAL A 490 -14.25 20.39 -14.51
CA VAL A 490 -14.72 21.06 -15.72
C VAL A 490 -15.51 20.12 -16.64
N PHE A 491 -15.05 18.88 -16.84
CA PHE A 491 -15.74 17.90 -17.67
C PHE A 491 -17.17 17.63 -17.16
N PHE A 492 -17.35 17.33 -15.87
CA PHE A 492 -18.66 17.06 -15.29
C PHE A 492 -19.55 18.31 -15.22
N ALA A 493 -18.97 19.48 -14.88
CA ALA A 493 -19.71 20.74 -14.87
C ALA A 493 -20.27 21.10 -16.26
N ARG A 494 -19.51 20.83 -17.33
CA ARG A 494 -19.94 21.08 -18.73
C ARG A 494 -20.92 20.03 -19.27
N THR A 495 -20.70 18.75 -18.98
CA THR A 495 -21.43 17.64 -19.63
C THR A 495 -22.64 17.14 -18.85
N VAL A 496 -22.62 17.24 -17.50
CA VAL A 496 -23.67 16.71 -16.62
C VAL A 496 -24.40 17.83 -15.89
N GLY A 497 -23.67 18.61 -15.08
CA GLY A 497 -24.29 19.57 -14.14
C GLY A 497 -24.75 20.89 -14.77
N GLN A 498 -24.23 21.25 -15.95
CA GLN A 498 -24.49 22.51 -16.66
C GLN A 498 -24.27 23.78 -15.83
N PHE A 499 -23.36 23.72 -14.85
CA PHE A 499 -23.03 24.83 -13.95
C PHE A 499 -21.66 25.45 -14.26
N LYS A 500 -21.44 26.68 -13.78
CA LYS A 500 -20.11 27.30 -13.81
C LYS A 500 -19.33 26.85 -12.58
N VAL A 501 -18.15 26.26 -12.79
CA VAL A 501 -17.20 25.92 -11.71
C VAL A 501 -16.77 27.19 -10.93
N ALA A 502 -16.55 27.04 -9.62
CA ALA A 502 -16.13 28.15 -8.76
C ALA A 502 -14.66 28.56 -9.01
N ASP A 503 -13.80 27.57 -9.26
CA ASP A 503 -12.36 27.75 -9.52
C ASP A 503 -12.11 28.21 -10.98
N GLU A 504 -11.17 29.14 -11.22
CA GLU A 504 -10.80 29.56 -12.58
C GLU A 504 -9.91 28.51 -13.27
N ILE A 505 -10.53 27.68 -14.13
CA ILE A 505 -9.87 26.55 -14.81
C ILE A 505 -9.95 26.72 -16.33
N THR A 506 -8.83 26.57 -17.03
CA THR A 506 -8.78 26.48 -18.50
C THR A 506 -9.28 25.10 -18.96
N PRO A 507 -10.35 25.00 -19.76
CA PRO A 507 -10.94 23.71 -20.14
C PRO A 507 -10.13 22.97 -21.21
N ILE A 508 -10.01 21.65 -21.07
CA ILE A 508 -9.65 20.76 -22.20
C ILE A 508 -10.81 20.63 -23.20
N LYS A 509 -10.46 20.25 -24.44
CA LYS A 509 -11.44 19.87 -25.47
C LYS A 509 -12.13 18.56 -25.07
N ILE A 510 -13.46 18.53 -25.19
CA ILE A 510 -14.30 17.35 -25.05
C ILE A 510 -14.74 16.89 -26.44
N GLU A 511 -14.25 15.74 -26.89
CA GLU A 511 -14.67 15.14 -28.16
C GLU A 511 -16.15 14.74 -28.07
N ASN A 512 -16.88 14.87 -29.20
CA ASN A 512 -18.34 14.70 -29.28
C ASN A 512 -19.16 15.71 -28.44
N PHE A 513 -18.58 16.84 -28.06
CA PHE A 513 -19.27 17.94 -27.35
C PHE A 513 -18.82 19.33 -27.85
N ASP A 514 -17.50 19.48 -28.10
CA ASP A 514 -16.86 20.69 -28.67
C ASP A 514 -16.66 20.64 -30.20
#